data_AF-L5KA06-F1
#
_entry.id   AF-L5KA06-F1
#
_cell.length_a   1.000
_cell.length_b   1.000
_cell.length_c   1.000
_cell.angle_alpha   90.00
_cell.angle_beta   90.00
_cell.angle_gamma   90.00
#
_symmetry.space_group_name_H-M   'P 1'
#
loop_
_entity.id
_entity.type
_entity.pdbx_description
1 polymer ?
#
loop_
_entity_poly.entity_id
_entity_poly.type
_entity_poly.pdbx_seq_one_letter_code
_entity_poly.pdbx_strand_id
1 'polypeptide(L)'
;MPGIVELPTLEDLKVQEVRLVRRTGKRCMGLQLPGPGPGPSPASTQQTLGPGTPTPCPPTYTQVKVSSAVLKAAAHHYGAQCDKPNKEFMLCRWEEKDPRRCIEEGKLVNKCALDFFRQIKLHCAEPFTEYWTCIDYSGLQLFRRCRKQQAKFDECVLDKLGWVRPDLGELSKVTKVKTDRPLPDNPYHSRSRPEPNPKIEGDLKPAKHGSRLFFWTM
;
A
#
# COMPACT_ATOMS: atom_id res chain seq x y z
N MET A 1 14.60 27.57 13.39
CA MET A 1 13.79 28.21 12.32
C MET A 1 13.27 27.07 11.45
N PRO A 2 11.97 26.75 11.46
CA PRO A 2 11.45 25.77 10.51
C PRO A 2 11.30 26.46 9.16
N GLY A 3 12.07 25.99 8.17
CA GLY A 3 11.91 26.40 6.78
C GLY A 3 10.52 25.98 6.30
N ILE A 4 9.80 26.94 5.72
CA ILE A 4 8.52 26.70 5.08
C ILE A 4 8.78 25.71 3.94
N VAL A 5 8.30 24.46 4.08
CA VAL A 5 8.21 23.54 2.95
C VAL A 5 6.97 23.98 2.17
N GLU A 6 7.17 24.86 1.20
CA GLU A 6 6.14 25.27 0.26
C GLU A 6 5.60 24.04 -0.48
N LEU A 7 4.27 23.92 -0.51
CA LEU A 7 3.59 22.98 -1.39
C LEU A 7 4.01 23.32 -2.83
N PRO A 8 4.52 22.36 -3.62
CA PRO A 8 5.02 22.62 -4.97
C PRO A 8 3.93 23.32 -5.80
N THR A 9 4.27 24.42 -6.48
CA THR A 9 3.31 25.29 -7.18
C THR A 9 2.63 24.54 -8.35
N LEU A 10 1.50 25.05 -8.85
CA LEU A 10 0.76 24.38 -9.95
C LEU A 10 1.60 24.36 -11.25
N GLU A 11 2.52 25.32 -11.38
CA GLU A 11 3.54 25.37 -12.43
C GLU A 11 4.59 24.25 -12.25
N ASP A 12 5.05 23.97 -11.03
CA ASP A 12 6.01 22.88 -10.76
C ASP A 12 5.46 21.49 -11.11
N LEU A 13 4.16 21.26 -10.92
CA LEU A 13 3.47 20.03 -11.31
C LEU A 13 3.34 19.90 -12.84
N LYS A 14 2.97 20.99 -13.54
CA LYS A 14 2.92 21.03 -15.02
C LYS A 14 4.30 20.92 -15.65
N VAL A 15 5.31 21.57 -15.08
CA VAL A 15 6.72 21.49 -15.54
C VAL A 15 7.26 20.07 -15.33
N GLN A 16 6.90 19.39 -14.25
CA GLN A 16 7.25 17.96 -14.06
C GLN A 16 6.55 17.07 -15.10
N GLU A 17 5.28 17.33 -15.43
CA GLU A 17 4.54 16.60 -16.46
C GLU A 17 5.20 16.76 -17.85
N VAL A 18 5.58 17.98 -18.24
CA VAL A 18 6.28 18.27 -19.51
C VAL A 18 7.71 17.71 -19.55
N ARG A 19 8.46 17.74 -18.43
CA ARG A 19 9.81 17.15 -18.34
C ARG A 19 9.80 15.61 -18.37
N LEU A 20 8.74 14.98 -17.84
CA LEU A 20 8.58 13.52 -17.83
C LEU A 20 8.29 13.01 -19.25
N VAL A 21 7.38 13.66 -19.98
CA VAL A 21 7.06 13.33 -21.39
C VAL A 21 8.29 13.48 -22.31
N ARG A 22 9.18 14.44 -22.02
CA ARG A 22 10.45 14.59 -22.77
C ARG A 22 11.51 13.52 -22.42
N ARG A 23 11.43 12.87 -21.25
CA ARG A 23 12.37 11.82 -20.83
C ARG A 23 11.96 10.41 -21.26
N THR A 24 10.67 10.15 -21.45
CA THR A 24 10.15 8.84 -21.87
C THR A 24 10.53 8.45 -23.30
N GLY A 25 10.97 9.40 -24.14
CA GLY A 25 11.38 9.11 -25.52
C GLY A 25 12.80 8.58 -25.72
N LYS A 26 13.67 8.45 -24.69
CA LYS A 26 15.12 8.24 -24.93
C LYS A 26 15.90 7.21 -24.12
N ARG A 27 15.32 6.38 -23.24
CA ARG A 27 16.17 5.47 -22.43
C ARG A 27 15.50 4.18 -21.92
N CYS A 28 15.19 3.25 -22.83
CA CYS A 28 15.25 1.81 -22.54
C CYS A 28 15.91 1.14 -23.76
N MET A 29 17.21 1.36 -23.99
CA MET A 29 18.05 0.52 -24.85
C MET A 29 19.51 0.51 -24.36
N GLY A 30 20.09 -0.69 -24.25
CA GLY A 30 21.52 -0.93 -24.41
C GLY A 30 22.34 -1.10 -23.13
N LEU A 31 22.81 -2.33 -22.89
CA LEU A 31 23.86 -2.69 -21.96
C LEU A 31 25.19 -2.00 -22.28
N GLN A 32 25.99 -1.66 -21.26
CA GLN A 32 27.42 -1.98 -21.22
C GLN A 32 27.92 -1.92 -19.75
N LEU A 33 28.57 -2.99 -19.30
CA LEU A 33 29.20 -3.15 -17.97
C LEU A 33 30.51 -2.35 -17.85
N PRO A 34 30.90 -1.97 -16.61
CA PRO A 34 32.33 -2.14 -16.26
C PRO A 34 32.56 -2.73 -14.85
N GLY A 35 33.44 -3.74 -14.80
CA GLY A 35 34.55 -3.99 -13.86
C GLY A 35 34.36 -4.01 -12.32
N PRO A 36 34.97 -4.96 -11.58
CA PRO A 36 34.87 -5.07 -10.11
C PRO A 36 36.00 -4.32 -9.37
N GLY A 37 35.70 -3.81 -8.17
CA GLY A 37 36.67 -3.31 -7.20
C GLY A 37 36.24 -3.65 -5.75
N PRO A 38 37.17 -3.79 -4.77
CA PRO A 38 36.93 -4.54 -3.54
C PRO A 38 36.70 -3.69 -2.27
N GLY A 39 35.70 -4.11 -1.45
CA GLY A 39 35.46 -4.00 0.03
C GLY A 39 35.88 -2.78 0.89
N PRO A 40 35.50 -2.70 2.20
CA PRO A 40 34.72 -3.64 3.03
C PRO A 40 33.52 -3.03 3.85
N SER A 41 32.72 -3.93 4.43
CA SER A 41 31.44 -3.85 5.20
C SER A 41 31.56 -3.25 6.64
N PRO A 42 30.56 -3.30 7.58
CA PRO A 42 29.16 -3.80 7.53
C PRO A 42 28.09 -2.94 8.27
N ALA A 43 26.79 -3.04 7.92
CA ALA A 43 25.65 -3.06 8.87
C ALA A 43 24.28 -3.15 8.17
N SER A 44 23.45 -4.07 8.66
CA SER A 44 22.07 -4.39 8.29
C SER A 44 21.89 -5.23 7.01
N THR A 45 21.64 -6.52 7.24
CA THR A 45 21.20 -7.52 6.28
C THR A 45 19.96 -7.05 5.53
N GLN A 46 20.13 -6.56 4.30
CA GLN A 46 19.09 -6.63 3.29
C GLN A 46 19.26 -7.97 2.58
N GLN A 47 18.21 -8.79 2.56
CA GLN A 47 18.16 -10.00 1.74
C GLN A 47 18.53 -9.64 0.30
N THR A 48 19.62 -10.21 -0.19
CA THR A 48 20.01 -10.20 -1.59
C THR A 48 18.94 -10.93 -2.40
N LEU A 49 18.28 -10.17 -3.29
CA LEU A 49 17.37 -10.70 -4.31
C LEU A 49 18.13 -11.69 -5.21
N GLY A 50 17.58 -12.89 -5.37
CA GLY A 50 18.14 -13.93 -6.24
C GLY A 50 18.28 -13.51 -7.71
N PRO A 51 19.13 -14.21 -8.49
CA PRO A 51 19.41 -13.88 -9.88
C PRO A 51 18.23 -14.29 -10.75
N GLY A 52 17.53 -13.32 -11.36
CA GLY A 52 16.46 -13.61 -12.32
C GLY A 52 15.36 -12.57 -12.44
N THR A 53 15.42 -11.44 -11.73
CA THR A 53 14.46 -10.36 -11.97
C THR A 53 15.01 -9.37 -12.99
N PRO A 54 14.42 -9.25 -14.20
CA PRO A 54 14.72 -8.13 -15.08
C PRO A 54 14.37 -6.86 -14.31
N THR A 55 15.32 -5.93 -14.23
CA THR A 55 15.08 -4.58 -13.68
C THR A 55 13.89 -3.97 -14.41
N PRO A 56 12.76 -3.73 -13.75
CA PRO A 56 11.66 -3.05 -14.42
C PRO A 56 12.12 -1.61 -14.68
N CYS A 57 12.02 -1.12 -15.94
CA CYS A 57 12.04 0.32 -16.18
C CYS A 57 11.03 0.93 -15.18
N PRO A 58 11.39 1.98 -14.41
CA PRO A 58 10.54 2.47 -13.33
C PRO A 58 9.16 2.80 -13.90
N PRO A 59 8.08 2.32 -13.26
CA PRO A 59 6.75 2.51 -13.81
C PRO A 59 6.48 4.02 -13.92
N THR A 60 6.10 4.44 -15.12
CA THR A 60 5.89 5.84 -15.52
C THR A 60 4.58 6.39 -14.96
N TYR A 61 4.41 6.37 -13.64
CA TYR A 61 3.26 7.00 -12.99
C TYR A 61 3.68 8.20 -12.13
N THR A 62 2.79 9.17 -12.03
CA THR A 62 2.97 10.38 -11.23
C THR A 62 2.93 10.03 -9.74
N GLN A 63 4.00 10.38 -9.04
CA GLN A 63 4.15 10.12 -7.61
C GLN A 63 3.55 11.25 -6.77
N VAL A 64 2.95 10.90 -5.64
CA VAL A 64 2.51 11.87 -4.63
C VAL A 64 3.72 12.25 -3.77
N LYS A 65 4.30 13.42 -4.04
CA LYS A 65 5.49 13.93 -3.34
C LYS A 65 5.09 14.87 -2.20
N VAL A 66 4.77 14.31 -1.04
CA VAL A 66 4.40 15.06 0.16
C VAL A 66 5.02 14.42 1.41
N SER A 67 5.14 15.17 2.50
CA SER A 67 5.64 14.64 3.77
C SER A 67 4.60 13.73 4.46
N SER A 68 5.05 12.91 5.41
CA SER A 68 4.17 12.02 6.18
C SER A 68 3.14 12.79 7.00
N ALA A 69 3.50 13.97 7.53
CA ALA A 69 2.60 14.83 8.28
C ALA A 69 1.42 15.32 7.42
N VAL A 70 1.68 15.68 6.16
CA VAL A 70 0.65 16.11 5.21
C VAL A 70 -0.33 14.97 4.90
N LEU A 71 0.17 13.76 4.63
CA LEU A 71 -0.69 12.59 4.39
C LEU A 71 -1.52 12.25 5.63
N LYS A 72 -0.92 12.34 6.82
CA LYS A 72 -1.58 12.03 8.08
C LYS A 72 -2.68 13.04 8.42
N ALA A 73 -2.43 14.33 8.18
CA ALA A 73 -3.41 15.40 8.36
C ALA A 73 -4.65 15.16 7.48
N ALA A 74 -4.45 14.82 6.21
CA ALA A 74 -5.53 14.62 5.26
C ALA A 74 -6.17 13.22 5.29
N ALA A 75 -5.63 12.27 6.07
CA ALA A 75 -5.99 10.85 6.02
C ALA A 75 -7.48 10.56 6.19
N HIS A 76 -8.18 11.30 7.06
CA HIS A 76 -9.60 11.07 7.33
C HIS A 76 -10.46 11.44 6.12
N HIS A 77 -10.22 12.61 5.53
CA HIS A 77 -10.92 13.07 4.33
C HIS A 77 -10.52 12.25 3.11
N TYR A 78 -9.24 11.90 2.98
CA TYR A 78 -8.76 11.02 1.92
C TYR A 78 -9.43 9.65 1.96
N GLY A 79 -9.59 9.07 3.15
CA GLY A 79 -10.26 7.79 3.36
C GLY A 79 -11.74 7.83 2.94
N ALA A 80 -12.43 8.95 3.17
CA ALA A 80 -13.82 9.12 2.76
C ALA A 80 -13.97 9.31 1.24
N GLN A 81 -13.10 10.10 0.61
CA GLN A 81 -13.22 10.45 -0.81
C GLN A 81 -12.67 9.37 -1.75
N CYS A 82 -11.49 8.81 -1.43
CA CYS A 82 -10.82 7.83 -2.27
C CYS A 82 -11.11 6.38 -1.87
N ASP A 83 -12.24 6.13 -1.20
CA ASP A 83 -12.55 4.82 -0.60
C ASP A 83 -12.64 3.69 -1.66
N LYS A 84 -13.32 3.96 -2.77
CA LYS A 84 -13.55 2.99 -3.85
C LYS A 84 -12.25 2.44 -4.46
N PRO A 85 -11.36 3.27 -5.07
CA PRO A 85 -10.14 2.75 -5.67
C PRO A 85 -9.17 2.15 -4.63
N ASN A 86 -9.12 2.72 -3.42
CA ASN A 86 -8.28 2.19 -2.35
C ASN A 86 -8.70 0.77 -1.96
N LYS A 87 -10.01 0.55 -1.78
CA LYS A 87 -10.52 -0.75 -1.38
C LYS A 87 -10.47 -1.80 -2.49
N GLU A 88 -10.68 -1.41 -3.75
CA GLU A 88 -10.47 -2.29 -4.91
C GLU A 88 -9.02 -2.78 -5.01
N PHE A 89 -8.06 -1.86 -4.81
CA PHE A 89 -6.64 -2.19 -4.75
C PHE A 89 -6.29 -3.11 -3.56
N MET A 90 -6.83 -2.82 -2.37
CA MET A 90 -6.59 -3.64 -1.19
C MET A 90 -7.21 -5.04 -1.35
N LEU A 91 -8.41 -5.13 -1.94
CA LEU A 91 -9.04 -6.40 -2.29
C LEU A 91 -8.15 -7.17 -3.27
N CYS A 92 -7.61 -6.50 -4.30
CA CYS A 92 -6.74 -7.12 -5.32
C CYS A 92 -5.53 -7.75 -4.68
N ARG A 93 -4.84 -6.94 -3.89
CA ARG A 93 -3.61 -7.33 -3.21
C ARG A 93 -3.85 -8.48 -2.24
N TRP A 94 -5.04 -8.57 -1.65
CA TRP A 94 -5.37 -9.60 -0.68
C TRP A 94 -5.79 -10.92 -1.34
N GLU A 95 -6.54 -10.85 -2.44
CA GLU A 95 -7.00 -11.99 -3.24
C GLU A 95 -5.85 -12.62 -4.01
N GLU A 96 -5.16 -11.83 -4.84
CA GLU A 96 -4.11 -12.31 -5.74
C GLU A 96 -2.78 -12.56 -5.04
N LYS A 97 -2.50 -11.84 -3.94
CA LYS A 97 -1.25 -11.91 -3.14
C LYS A 97 0.04 -11.57 -3.89
N ASP A 98 -0.05 -11.27 -5.18
CA ASP A 98 1.05 -10.82 -6.03
C ASP A 98 0.94 -9.32 -6.36
N PRO A 99 1.93 -8.48 -5.99
CA PRO A 99 1.84 -7.04 -6.21
C PRO A 99 1.96 -6.61 -7.68
N ARG A 100 2.42 -7.50 -8.57
CA ARG A 100 2.65 -7.20 -9.99
C ARG A 100 1.37 -7.14 -10.81
N ARG A 101 0.35 -7.88 -10.40
CA ARG A 101 -0.95 -7.96 -11.06
C ARG A 101 -1.80 -6.73 -10.73
N CYS A 102 -1.74 -6.28 -9.48
CA CYS A 102 -2.49 -5.11 -8.98
C CYS A 102 -1.86 -3.72 -9.28
N ILE A 103 -0.98 -3.60 -10.27
CA ILE A 103 -0.29 -2.32 -10.57
C ILE A 103 -1.26 -1.28 -11.15
N GLU A 104 -2.26 -1.73 -11.91
CA GLU A 104 -3.23 -0.84 -12.57
C GLU A 104 -4.14 -0.17 -11.54
N GLU A 105 -4.68 -0.92 -10.58
CA GLU A 105 -5.45 -0.38 -9.46
C GLU A 105 -4.57 0.52 -8.59
N GLY A 106 -3.29 0.19 -8.42
CA GLY A 106 -2.33 1.07 -7.73
C GLY A 106 -2.15 2.43 -8.44
N LYS A 107 -2.19 2.46 -9.78
CA LYS A 107 -2.19 3.73 -10.53
C LYS A 107 -3.48 4.52 -10.31
N LEU A 108 -4.63 3.85 -10.22
CA LEU A 108 -5.91 4.50 -9.93
C LEU A 108 -5.93 5.14 -8.54
N VAL A 109 -5.38 4.46 -7.54
CA VAL A 109 -5.17 5.01 -6.19
C VAL A 109 -4.31 6.27 -6.24
N ASN A 110 -3.17 6.22 -6.93
CA ASN A 110 -2.29 7.38 -7.08
C ASN A 110 -2.98 8.55 -7.80
N LYS A 111 -3.80 8.27 -8.82
CA LYS A 111 -4.59 9.28 -9.51
C LYS A 111 -5.59 9.95 -8.57
N CYS A 112 -6.34 9.17 -7.79
CA CYS A 112 -7.29 9.71 -6.81
C CYS A 112 -6.60 10.60 -5.77
N ALA A 113 -5.44 10.16 -5.25
CA ALA A 113 -4.66 10.95 -4.31
C ALA A 113 -4.19 12.29 -4.89
N LEU A 114 -3.73 12.31 -6.15
CA LEU A 114 -3.30 13.55 -6.80
C LEU A 114 -4.47 14.51 -7.03
N ASP A 115 -5.61 14.01 -7.48
CA ASP A 115 -6.80 14.83 -7.71
C ASP A 115 -7.37 15.38 -6.38
N PHE A 116 -7.33 14.59 -5.30
CA PHE A 116 -7.67 15.03 -3.96
C PHE A 116 -6.77 16.17 -3.46
N PHE A 117 -5.44 16.02 -3.57
CA PHE A 117 -4.52 17.09 -3.15
C PHE A 117 -4.61 18.34 -4.03
N ARG A 118 -4.94 18.19 -5.32
CA ARG A 118 -5.25 19.33 -6.21
C ARG A 118 -6.46 20.10 -5.70
N GLN A 119 -7.54 19.41 -5.32
CA GLN A 119 -8.74 20.07 -4.78
C GLN A 119 -8.47 20.80 -3.46
N ILE A 120 -7.76 20.17 -2.51
CA ILE A 120 -7.38 20.85 -1.26
C ILE A 120 -6.56 22.10 -1.53
N LYS A 121 -5.60 22.02 -2.46
CA LYS A 121 -4.75 23.15 -2.80
C LYS A 121 -5.52 24.31 -3.45
N LEU A 122 -6.54 24.02 -4.26
CA LEU A 122 -7.36 25.04 -4.91
C LEU A 122 -8.29 25.76 -3.93
N HIS A 123 -8.84 25.05 -2.93
CA HIS A 123 -9.89 25.59 -2.07
C HIS A 123 -9.42 25.98 -0.66
N CYS A 124 -8.56 25.18 -0.02
CA CYS A 124 -8.26 25.27 1.42
C CYS A 124 -6.75 25.21 1.71
N ALA A 125 -5.91 25.83 0.88
CA ALA A 125 -4.44 25.78 1.03
C ALA A 125 -3.95 26.31 2.40
N GLU A 126 -4.38 27.50 2.82
CA GLU A 126 -3.92 28.15 4.05
C GLU A 126 -4.32 27.42 5.35
N PRO A 127 -5.61 27.08 5.59
CA PRO A 127 -5.96 26.37 6.82
C PRO A 127 -5.33 24.97 6.85
N PHE A 128 -5.10 24.36 5.68
CA PHE A 128 -4.42 23.08 5.58
C PHE A 128 -2.94 23.19 5.94
N THR A 129 -2.23 24.24 5.49
CA THR A 129 -0.82 24.45 5.84
C THR A 129 -0.60 24.67 7.33
N GLU A 130 -1.44 25.47 7.98
CA GLU A 130 -1.40 25.63 9.45
C GLU A 130 -1.65 24.30 10.18
N TYR A 131 -2.53 23.45 9.65
CA TYR A 131 -2.86 22.19 10.29
C TYR A 131 -1.73 21.16 10.21
N TRP A 132 -1.18 20.91 9.01
CA TRP A 132 -0.14 19.90 8.87
C TRP A 132 1.19 20.36 9.49
N THR A 133 1.50 21.67 9.49
CA THR A 133 2.70 22.20 10.18
C THR A 133 2.62 21.97 11.70
N CYS A 134 1.44 22.14 12.31
CA CYS A 134 1.23 21.81 13.72
C CYS A 134 1.47 20.30 14.00
N ILE A 135 0.99 19.42 13.10
CA ILE A 135 1.20 17.97 13.23
C ILE A 135 2.70 17.63 13.12
N ASP A 136 3.38 18.23 12.15
CA ASP A 136 4.80 18.01 11.85
C ASP A 136 5.73 18.43 13.00
N TYR A 137 5.34 19.45 13.78
CA TYR A 137 6.09 19.88 14.95
C TYR A 137 6.20 18.80 16.05
N SER A 138 5.23 17.89 16.14
CA SER A 138 5.23 16.86 17.18
C SER A 138 5.94 15.59 16.73
N GLY A 139 6.90 15.10 17.52
CA GLY A 139 7.70 13.91 17.17
C GLY A 139 6.88 12.63 16.92
N LEU A 140 5.68 12.51 17.52
CA LEU A 140 4.75 11.39 17.30
C LEU A 140 3.54 11.75 16.42
N GLN A 141 3.49 12.98 15.90
CA GLN A 141 2.40 13.47 15.04
C GLN A 141 1.00 13.24 15.67
N LEU A 142 0.77 13.73 16.89
CA LEU A 142 -0.47 13.47 17.65
C LEU A 142 -1.62 14.38 17.22
N PHE A 143 -2.75 13.81 16.76
CA PHE A 143 -3.95 14.58 16.43
C PHE A 143 -4.53 15.39 17.59
N ARG A 144 -4.32 14.94 18.84
CA ARG A 144 -4.85 15.60 20.04
C ARG A 144 -4.28 17.01 20.27
N ARG A 145 -3.07 17.30 19.75
CA ARG A 145 -2.39 18.58 19.96
C ARG A 145 -2.90 19.70 19.06
N CYS A 146 -3.43 19.36 17.88
CA CYS A 146 -3.75 20.33 16.81
C CYS A 146 -5.25 20.45 16.52
N ARG A 147 -6.11 20.34 17.55
CA ARG A 147 -7.58 20.36 17.38
C ARG A 147 -8.14 21.71 16.90
N LYS A 148 -7.50 22.82 17.26
CA LYS A 148 -7.93 24.17 16.83
C LYS A 148 -7.74 24.35 15.32
N GLN A 149 -6.58 23.96 14.82
CA GLN A 149 -6.25 24.00 13.40
C GLN A 149 -7.08 22.96 12.63
N GLN A 150 -7.33 21.80 13.23
CA GLN A 150 -8.22 20.78 12.64
C GLN A 150 -9.63 21.33 12.42
N ALA A 151 -10.22 22.00 13.42
CA ALA A 151 -11.57 22.58 13.28
C ALA A 151 -11.65 23.59 12.14
N LYS A 152 -10.67 24.50 12.03
CA LYS A 152 -10.59 25.47 10.92
C LYS A 152 -10.48 24.78 9.55
N PHE A 153 -9.70 23.70 9.47
CA PHE A 153 -9.54 22.96 8.23
C PHE A 153 -10.82 22.19 7.86
N ASP A 154 -11.43 21.51 8.83
CA ASP A 154 -12.68 20.77 8.65
C ASP A 154 -13.84 21.71 8.26
N GLU A 155 -13.91 22.92 8.84
CA GLU A 155 -14.86 23.97 8.47
C GLU A 155 -14.66 24.45 7.03
N CYS A 156 -13.43 24.79 6.61
CA CYS A 156 -13.15 25.17 5.22
C CYS A 156 -13.55 24.10 4.21
N VAL A 157 -13.27 22.83 4.54
CA VAL A 157 -13.59 21.69 3.68
C VAL A 157 -15.10 21.47 3.61
N LEU A 158 -15.81 21.62 4.72
CA LEU A 158 -17.26 21.51 4.76
C LEU A 158 -17.92 22.62 3.92
N ASP A 159 -17.46 23.87 4.07
CA ASP A 159 -18.06 25.03 3.41
C ASP A 159 -17.81 25.05 1.88
N LYS A 160 -16.60 24.66 1.45
CA LYS A 160 -16.20 24.78 0.03
C LYS A 160 -16.42 23.50 -0.78
N LEU A 161 -16.22 22.33 -0.16
CA LEU A 161 -16.24 21.02 -0.83
C LEU A 161 -17.42 20.16 -0.38
N GLY A 162 -18.07 20.48 0.75
CA GLY A 162 -19.18 19.70 1.28
C GLY A 162 -18.76 18.35 1.86
N TRP A 163 -17.48 18.14 2.17
CA TRP A 163 -17.01 16.87 2.70
C TRP A 163 -17.15 16.83 4.22
N VAL A 164 -17.92 15.85 4.69
CA VAL A 164 -18.03 15.57 6.11
C VAL A 164 -16.89 14.66 6.54
N ARG A 165 -16.21 15.03 7.63
CA ARG A 165 -15.17 14.20 8.22
C ARG A 165 -15.80 12.91 8.78
N PRO A 166 -15.27 11.72 8.44
CA PRO A 166 -15.84 10.47 8.92
C PRO A 166 -15.69 10.34 10.44
N ASP A 167 -16.71 9.72 11.03
CA ASP A 167 -16.77 9.47 12.47
C ASP A 167 -15.86 8.32 12.89
N LEU A 168 -15.63 8.25 14.21
CA LEU A 168 -14.82 7.19 14.78
C LEU A 168 -15.46 5.83 14.49
N GLY A 169 -14.70 4.98 13.80
CA GLY A 169 -15.12 3.61 13.48
C GLY A 169 -15.61 3.43 12.05
N GLU A 170 -15.95 4.49 11.31
CA GLU A 170 -16.44 4.36 9.93
C GLU A 170 -15.39 3.78 8.99
N LEU A 171 -14.17 4.31 9.04
CA LEU A 171 -13.06 3.85 8.20
C LEU A 171 -12.57 2.43 8.57
N SER A 172 -12.89 1.94 9.76
CA SER A 172 -12.56 0.57 10.19
C SER A 172 -13.63 -0.46 9.87
N LYS A 173 -14.80 -0.05 9.36
CA LYS A 173 -15.86 -1.00 8.97
C LYS A 173 -15.39 -1.82 7.77
N VAL A 174 -15.61 -3.12 7.84
CA VAL A 174 -15.42 -4.01 6.69
C VAL A 174 -16.48 -3.66 5.65
N THR A 175 -16.03 -3.39 4.43
CA THR A 175 -16.92 -3.01 3.32
C THR A 175 -16.86 -4.07 2.23
N LYS A 176 -17.98 -4.23 1.53
CA LYS A 176 -18.08 -5.15 0.39
C LYS A 176 -17.76 -4.36 -0.87
N VAL A 177 -16.74 -4.79 -1.60
CA VAL A 177 -16.32 -4.18 -2.85
C VAL A 177 -16.79 -5.08 -3.98
N LYS A 178 -17.45 -4.50 -5.00
CA LYS A 178 -17.80 -5.22 -6.22
C LYS A 178 -16.66 -5.06 -7.21
N THR A 179 -16.14 -6.18 -7.70
CA THR A 179 -15.09 -6.20 -8.72
C THR A 179 -15.53 -7.06 -9.90
N ASP A 180 -15.13 -6.68 -11.11
CA ASP A 180 -15.44 -7.43 -12.34
C ASP A 180 -14.40 -8.52 -12.64
N ARG A 181 -13.27 -8.52 -11.92
CA ARG A 181 -12.20 -9.51 -12.09
C ARG A 181 -12.62 -10.88 -11.52
N PRO A 182 -12.17 -12.00 -12.12
CA PRO A 182 -12.39 -13.32 -11.57
C PRO A 182 -11.60 -13.52 -10.27
N LEU A 183 -12.14 -14.34 -9.37
CA LEU A 183 -11.41 -14.78 -8.18
C LEU A 183 -10.28 -15.75 -8.58
N PRO A 184 -9.07 -15.63 -8.00
CA PRO A 184 -7.98 -16.55 -8.30
C PRO A 184 -8.19 -17.90 -7.60
N ASP A 185 -8.22 -18.99 -8.38
CA ASP A 185 -8.40 -20.35 -7.83
C ASP A 185 -7.24 -20.81 -6.95
N ASN A 186 -6.00 -20.42 -7.31
CA ASN A 186 -4.78 -20.79 -6.59
C ASN A 186 -3.82 -19.60 -6.47
N PRO A 187 -4.03 -18.71 -5.48
CA PRO A 187 -3.23 -17.48 -5.34
C PRO A 187 -1.79 -17.75 -4.90
N TYR A 188 -1.51 -18.91 -4.31
CA TYR A 188 -0.18 -19.27 -3.83
C TYR A 188 0.64 -20.08 -4.83
N HIS A 189 0.07 -20.40 -5.98
CA HIS A 189 0.65 -21.36 -6.94
C HIS A 189 1.09 -22.66 -6.24
N SER A 190 0.27 -23.14 -5.29
CA SER A 190 0.59 -24.36 -4.54
C SER A 190 0.48 -25.58 -5.45
N ARG A 191 1.44 -26.50 -5.33
CA ARG A 191 1.35 -27.84 -5.92
C ARG A 191 0.13 -28.59 -5.37
N SER A 192 -0.33 -29.60 -6.09
CA SER A 192 -1.35 -30.53 -5.59
C SER A 192 -0.92 -31.13 -4.25
N ARG A 193 -1.88 -31.26 -3.34
CA ARG A 193 -1.63 -31.89 -2.05
C ARG A 193 -1.37 -33.38 -2.28
N PRO A 194 -0.41 -34.00 -1.56
CA PRO A 194 -0.28 -35.45 -1.55
C PRO A 194 -1.59 -36.13 -1.14
N GLU A 195 -1.85 -37.32 -1.69
CA GLU A 195 -3.00 -38.11 -1.29
C GLU A 195 -2.93 -38.45 0.21
N PRO A 196 -4.05 -38.38 0.95
CA PRO A 196 -4.06 -38.73 2.35
C PRO A 196 -3.86 -40.23 2.53
N ASN A 197 -3.17 -40.62 3.61
CA ASN A 197 -3.11 -42.03 3.98
C ASN A 197 -4.53 -42.60 4.18
N PRO A 198 -4.77 -43.85 3.76
CA PRO A 198 -6.07 -44.48 3.95
C PRO A 198 -6.42 -44.51 5.45
N LYS A 199 -7.66 -44.16 5.78
CA LYS A 199 -8.16 -44.27 7.15
C LYS A 199 -8.44 -45.74 7.44
N ILE A 200 -8.11 -46.19 8.65
CA ILE A 200 -8.49 -47.52 9.11
C ILE A 200 -9.97 -47.45 9.45
N GLU A 201 -10.78 -48.13 8.65
CA GLU A 201 -12.23 -48.23 8.84
C GLU A 201 -12.61 -49.66 9.28
N GLY A 202 -13.54 -49.77 10.22
CA GLY A 202 -14.01 -51.04 10.80
C GLY A 202 -13.70 -51.18 12.29
N ASP A 203 -14.44 -52.07 12.95
CA ASP A 203 -14.28 -52.32 14.38
C ASP A 203 -12.92 -52.98 14.69
N LEU A 204 -12.27 -52.48 15.73
CA LEU A 204 -11.03 -53.04 16.27
C LEU A 204 -11.32 -54.44 16.86
N LYS A 205 -11.05 -55.48 16.07
CA LYS A 205 -11.12 -56.87 16.55
C LYS A 205 -9.98 -57.13 17.54
N PRO A 206 -10.21 -57.97 18.57
CA PRO A 206 -9.12 -58.38 19.46
C PRO A 206 -8.01 -59.07 18.67
N ALA A 207 -6.77 -58.93 19.15
CA ALA A 207 -5.61 -59.52 18.49
C ALA A 207 -5.73 -61.05 18.45
N LYS A 208 -5.54 -61.64 17.27
CA LYS A 208 -5.53 -63.10 17.09
C LYS A 208 -4.28 -63.65 17.78
N HIS A 209 -4.45 -64.26 18.96
CA HIS A 209 -3.40 -64.80 19.87
C HIS A 209 -2.71 -63.78 20.81
N GLY A 210 -3.39 -62.70 21.19
CA GLY A 210 -2.91 -61.84 22.27
C GLY A 210 -1.61 -61.11 21.95
N SER A 211 -0.66 -61.12 22.90
CA SER A 211 0.64 -60.45 22.78
C SER A 211 1.62 -61.10 21.78
N ARG A 212 1.48 -62.40 21.48
CA ARG A 212 2.42 -63.19 20.64
C ARG A 212 3.88 -63.07 21.08
N LEU A 213 4.13 -62.94 22.39
CA LEU A 213 5.47 -62.72 22.95
C LEU A 213 5.96 -63.96 23.73
N PHE A 214 6.99 -64.64 23.20
CA PHE A 214 7.66 -65.82 23.77
C PHE A 214 6.71 -66.93 24.30
N PHE A 215 6.21 -66.78 25.53
CA PHE A 215 5.36 -67.75 26.23
C PHE A 215 4.05 -67.15 26.80
N TRP A 216 3.79 -65.85 26.58
CA TRP A 216 2.57 -65.20 27.03
C TRP A 216 1.43 -65.51 26.06
N THR A 217 0.44 -66.27 26.53
CA THR A 217 -0.67 -66.81 25.71
C THR A 217 -1.93 -65.94 25.71
N MET A 218 -1.92 -64.83 26.46
CA MET A 218 -2.96 -63.79 26.43
C MET A 218 -2.45 -62.48 25.82
#